data_AF-A0A434LDE3-F1
#
_entry.id   AF-A0A434LDE3-F1
#
_cell.length_a   1.000
_cell.length_b   1.000
_cell.length_c   1.000
_cell.angle_alpha   90.00
_cell.angle_beta   90.00
_cell.angle_gamma   90.00
#
_symmetry.space_group_name_H-M   'P 1'
#
loop_
_entity.id
_entity.type
_entity.pdbx_description
1 polymer ?
#
loop_
_entity_poly.entity_id
_entity_poly.type
_entity_poly.pdbx_seq_one_letter_code
_entity_poly.pdbx_strand_id
1 'polypeptide(L)'
;VEAAIWFHDAIYDSRAKDNEARSAALAEKKLAGRTDTERLDRITAMIIATATHELPHFDDENAVRDAALFLDMDLAILGATPDAFDAYEQAVRREYGWVEEPMWRAGRSAVLKSFLARTHIFHTEEFRQRFEVQARQNMARSLKALGLS
;
A
#
# COMPACT_ATOMS: atom_id res chain seq x y z
N VAL A 1 4.56 -5.73 -14.13
CA VAL A 1 4.65 -5.82 -12.65
C VAL A 1 6.05 -5.56 -12.07
N GLU A 2 7.10 -6.31 -12.44
CA GLU A 2 8.42 -6.23 -11.75
C GLU A 2 8.99 -4.82 -11.55
N ALA A 3 8.93 -3.96 -12.57
CA ALA A 3 9.42 -2.59 -12.44
C ALA A 3 8.63 -1.78 -11.39
N ALA A 4 7.30 -1.93 -11.30
CA ALA A 4 6.52 -1.26 -10.26
C ALA A 4 6.95 -1.72 -8.86
N ILE A 5 7.25 -3.02 -8.68
CA ILE A 5 7.80 -3.55 -7.42
C ILE A 5 9.12 -2.84 -7.06
N TRP A 6 10.05 -2.73 -8.00
CA TRP A 6 11.34 -2.08 -7.73
C TRP A 6 11.25 -0.58 -7.46
N PHE A 7 10.25 0.09 -8.02
CA PHE A 7 10.19 1.55 -8.01
C PHE A 7 9.18 2.16 -7.05
N HIS A 8 8.14 1.45 -6.60
CA HIS A 8 7.02 2.09 -5.89
C HIS A 8 7.43 2.88 -4.63
N ASP A 9 8.34 2.33 -3.83
CA ASP A 9 8.93 3.00 -2.65
C ASP A 9 10.40 3.43 -2.88
N ALA A 10 10.84 3.57 -4.13
CA ALA A 10 12.22 3.97 -4.42
C ALA A 10 12.56 5.39 -3.91
N ILE A 11 11.54 6.24 -3.80
CA ILE A 11 11.59 7.50 -3.05
C ILE A 11 10.64 7.37 -1.86
N TYR A 12 11.19 7.46 -0.65
CA TYR A 12 10.40 7.38 0.58
C TYR A 12 10.89 8.40 1.61
N ASP A 13 9.99 9.28 2.03
CA ASP A 13 10.15 10.21 3.15
C ASP A 13 8.82 10.29 3.92
N SER A 14 8.80 9.86 5.18
CA SER A 14 7.57 9.81 5.98
C SER A 14 6.92 11.19 6.19
N ARG A 15 7.66 12.29 5.97
CA ARG A 15 7.16 13.67 6.06
C ARG A 15 6.59 14.20 4.74
N ALA A 16 6.89 13.54 3.62
CA ALA A 16 6.43 13.93 2.31
C ALA A 16 5.06 13.32 1.98
N LYS A 17 4.33 13.97 1.05
CA LYS A 17 3.01 13.50 0.56
C LYS A 17 3.06 13.09 -0.91
N ASP A 18 4.23 13.15 -1.53
CA ASP A 18 4.44 12.98 -2.96
C ASP A 18 5.45 11.86 -3.25
N ASN A 19 5.67 10.93 -2.31
CA ASN A 19 6.61 9.82 -2.45
C ASN A 19 6.31 8.99 -3.70
N GLU A 20 5.07 8.56 -3.87
CA GLU A 20 4.62 7.72 -4.98
C GLU A 20 4.77 8.47 -6.32
N ALA A 21 4.42 9.76 -6.35
CA ALA A 21 4.59 10.59 -7.53
C ALA A 21 6.07 10.76 -7.90
N ARG A 22 6.95 10.93 -6.91
CA ARG A 22 8.40 11.04 -7.10
C ARG A 22 9.03 9.70 -7.52
N SER A 23 8.56 8.59 -6.94
CA SER A 23 8.91 7.22 -7.33
C SER A 23 8.50 6.93 -8.77
N ALA A 24 7.30 7.31 -9.17
CA ALA A 24 6.81 7.18 -10.53
C ALA A 24 7.64 8.03 -11.52
N ALA A 25 7.92 9.29 -11.19
CA ALA A 25 8.78 10.16 -12.01
C ALA A 25 10.22 9.61 -12.13
N LEU A 26 10.74 8.98 -11.07
CA LEU A 26 12.01 8.28 -11.12
C LEU A 26 11.96 7.08 -12.06
N ALA A 27 10.91 6.26 -11.99
CA ALA A 27 10.72 5.12 -12.89
C ALA A 27 10.65 5.57 -14.35
N GLU A 28 9.85 6.60 -14.65
CA GLU A 28 9.72 7.21 -15.97
C GLU A 28 11.10 7.61 -16.53
N LYS A 29 11.85 8.39 -15.76
CA LYS A 29 13.19 8.84 -16.15
C LYS A 29 14.17 7.68 -16.36
N LYS A 30 14.09 6.62 -15.55
CA LYS A 30 15.02 5.47 -15.61
C LYS A 30 14.66 4.48 -16.71
N LEU A 31 13.40 4.40 -17.12
CA LEU A 31 12.92 3.44 -18.10
C LEU A 31 12.66 4.06 -19.49
N ALA A 32 12.68 5.38 -19.60
CA ALA A 32 12.61 6.09 -20.88
C ALA A 32 13.62 5.51 -21.90
N GLY A 33 13.13 5.17 -23.09
CA GLY A 33 13.91 4.57 -24.16
C GLY A 33 14.33 3.10 -23.94
N ARG A 34 13.90 2.48 -22.84
CA ARG A 34 14.17 1.06 -22.52
C ARG A 34 12.91 0.18 -22.58
N THR A 35 11.74 0.80 -22.70
CA THR A 35 10.43 0.16 -22.84
C THR A 35 9.54 1.04 -23.72
N ASP A 36 8.47 0.47 -24.26
CA ASP A 36 7.41 1.23 -24.94
C ASP A 36 6.60 2.09 -23.94
N THR A 37 5.96 3.13 -24.49
CA THR A 37 5.19 4.13 -23.72
C THR A 37 4.03 3.49 -22.97
N GLU A 38 3.32 2.55 -23.58
CA GLU A 38 2.16 1.90 -22.97
C GLU A 38 2.55 1.14 -21.69
N ARG A 39 3.64 0.38 -21.75
CA ARG A 39 4.19 -0.32 -20.59
C ARG A 39 4.71 0.65 -19.54
N LEU A 40 5.30 1.77 -19.94
CA LEU A 40 5.76 2.80 -19.02
C LEU A 40 4.59 3.43 -18.26
N ASP A 41 3.52 3.79 -18.97
CA ASP A 41 2.30 4.36 -18.40
C ASP A 41 1.66 3.40 -17.38
N ARG A 42 1.61 2.10 -17.71
CA ARG A 42 1.12 1.06 -16.79
C ARG A 42 1.98 0.98 -15.51
N ILE A 43 3.31 1.04 -15.64
CA ILE A 43 4.24 1.02 -14.48
C ILE A 43 4.00 2.25 -13.59
N THR A 44 3.97 3.44 -14.18
CA THR A 44 3.74 4.70 -13.47
C THR A 44 2.37 4.70 -12.78
N ALA A 45 1.31 4.26 -13.46
CA ALA A 45 -0.03 4.15 -12.90
C ALA A 45 -0.10 3.17 -11.72
N MET A 46 0.56 2.01 -11.82
CA MET A 46 0.64 1.05 -10.70
C MET A 46 1.38 1.64 -9.50
N ILE A 47 2.49 2.36 -9.71
CA ILE A 47 3.23 3.02 -8.63
C ILE A 47 2.36 4.09 -7.96
N ILE A 48 1.70 4.94 -8.74
CA ILE A 48 0.81 5.99 -8.19
C ILE A 48 -0.33 5.36 -7.38
N ALA A 49 -0.86 4.21 -7.84
CA ALA A 49 -1.95 3.52 -7.18
C ALA A 49 -1.59 3.01 -5.76
N THR A 50 -0.31 2.86 -5.39
CA THR A 50 0.06 2.46 -4.01
C THR A 50 -0.25 3.54 -2.97
N ALA A 51 -0.48 4.80 -3.38
CA ALA A 51 -0.87 5.86 -2.45
C ALA A 51 -2.26 5.63 -1.83
N THR A 52 -3.18 5.02 -2.60
CA THR A 52 -4.57 4.79 -2.17
C THR A 52 -4.95 3.30 -2.15
N HIS A 53 -4.13 2.44 -2.77
CA HIS A 53 -4.42 1.03 -3.02
C HIS A 53 -5.76 0.80 -3.73
N GLU A 54 -6.17 1.76 -4.57
CA GLU A 54 -7.31 1.63 -5.47
C GLU A 54 -6.82 1.18 -6.85
N LEU A 55 -7.61 0.36 -7.53
CA LEU A 55 -7.23 -0.11 -8.86
C LEU A 55 -7.19 1.05 -9.84
N PRO A 56 -6.07 1.26 -10.55
CA PRO A 56 -6.04 2.18 -11.67
C PRO A 56 -6.92 1.65 -12.81
N HIS A 57 -7.48 2.57 -13.59
CA HIS A 57 -8.26 2.21 -14.77
C HIS A 57 -7.34 1.78 -15.92
N PHE A 58 -7.56 0.57 -16.45
CA PHE A 58 -6.92 0.08 -17.67
C PHE A 58 -7.95 -0.58 -18.58
N ASP A 59 -7.80 -0.40 -19.89
CA ASP A 59 -8.64 -1.07 -20.90
C ASP A 59 -8.24 -2.54 -21.10
N ASP A 60 -6.99 -2.91 -20.76
CA ASP A 60 -6.46 -4.26 -20.86
C ASP A 60 -6.70 -5.04 -19.55
N GLU A 61 -7.49 -6.11 -19.62
CA GLU A 61 -7.81 -6.97 -18.48
C GLU A 61 -6.56 -7.58 -17.81
N ASN A 62 -5.51 -7.86 -18.58
CA ASN A 62 -4.26 -8.35 -18.01
C ASN A 62 -3.55 -7.27 -17.19
N ALA A 63 -3.62 -6.01 -17.63
CA ALA A 63 -3.06 -4.89 -16.88
C ALA A 63 -3.84 -4.65 -15.57
N VAL A 64 -5.16 -4.79 -15.59
CA VAL A 64 -5.99 -4.74 -14.38
C VAL A 64 -5.60 -5.85 -13.41
N ARG A 65 -5.43 -7.08 -13.90
CA ARG A 65 -5.02 -8.22 -13.07
C ARG A 65 -3.63 -8.03 -12.48
N ASP A 66 -2.68 -7.54 -13.27
CA ASP A 66 -1.31 -7.24 -12.84
C ASP A 66 -1.29 -6.20 -11.72
N ALA A 67 -2.09 -5.14 -11.84
CA ALA A 67 -2.22 -4.12 -10.81
C ALA A 67 -2.91 -4.63 -9.54
N ALA A 68 -3.96 -5.45 -9.68
CA ALA A 68 -4.63 -6.09 -8.54
C ALA A 68 -3.64 -6.93 -7.73
N LEU A 69 -2.88 -7.80 -8.39
CA LEU A 69 -1.86 -8.61 -7.74
C LEU A 69 -0.76 -7.75 -7.11
N PHE A 70 -0.32 -6.70 -7.79
CA PHE A 70 0.71 -5.80 -7.27
C PHE A 70 0.27 -5.10 -5.98
N LEU A 71 -0.91 -4.50 -5.97
CA LEU A 71 -1.47 -3.83 -4.79
C LEU A 71 -1.73 -4.82 -3.64
N ASP A 72 -2.18 -6.03 -3.96
CA ASP A 72 -2.39 -7.08 -2.97
C ASP A 72 -1.09 -7.55 -2.32
N MET A 73 -0.01 -7.66 -3.11
CA MET A 73 1.32 -7.99 -2.60
C MET A 73 1.83 -6.90 -1.65
N ASP A 74 1.62 -5.63 -1.98
CA ASP A 74 1.99 -4.50 -1.13
C ASP A 74 1.21 -4.51 0.21
N LEU A 75 -0.07 -4.85 0.17
CA LEU A 75 -0.92 -4.96 1.36
C LEU A 75 -0.78 -6.27 2.15
N ALA A 76 0.02 -7.23 1.67
CA ALA A 76 0.09 -8.57 2.25
C ALA A 76 0.48 -8.59 3.73
N ILE A 77 1.26 -7.60 4.18
CA ILE A 77 1.67 -7.45 5.59
C ILE A 77 0.46 -7.31 6.54
N LEU A 78 -0.67 -6.76 6.06
CA LEU A 78 -1.87 -6.64 6.87
C LEU A 78 -2.39 -8.02 7.30
N GLY A 79 -2.34 -9.00 6.41
CA GLY A 79 -2.78 -10.38 6.65
C GLY A 79 -1.71 -11.31 7.21
N ALA A 80 -0.55 -10.79 7.62
CA ALA A 80 0.51 -11.59 8.22
C ALA A 80 0.11 -12.16 9.59
N THR A 81 0.97 -13.02 10.16
CA THR A 81 0.77 -13.50 11.53
C THR A 81 0.67 -12.32 12.51
N PRO A 82 -0.07 -12.46 13.63
CA PRO A 82 -0.25 -11.36 14.59
C PRO A 82 1.07 -10.71 15.04
N ASP A 83 2.10 -11.52 15.32
CA ASP A 83 3.41 -11.04 15.76
C ASP A 83 4.13 -10.24 14.67
N ALA A 84 4.05 -10.67 13.41
CA ALA A 84 4.65 -9.96 12.27
C ALA A 84 3.94 -8.62 12.02
N PHE A 85 2.62 -8.60 12.10
CA PHE A 85 1.83 -7.37 12.00
C PHE A 85 2.13 -6.40 13.16
N ASP A 86 2.29 -6.89 14.39
CA ASP A 86 2.63 -6.05 15.54
C ASP A 86 4.03 -5.45 15.43
N ALA A 87 5.00 -6.24 14.93
CA ALA A 87 6.34 -5.73 14.64
C ALA A 87 6.30 -4.64 13.55
N TYR A 88 5.48 -4.83 12.53
CA TYR A 88 5.21 -3.82 11.50
C TYR A 88 4.60 -2.55 12.10
N GLU A 89 3.53 -2.64 12.91
CA GLU A 89 2.92 -1.47 13.57
C GLU A 89 3.92 -0.68 14.41
N GLN A 90 4.79 -1.38 15.16
CA GLN A 90 5.84 -0.73 15.95
C GLN A 90 6.90 -0.04 15.06
N ALA A 91 7.24 -0.62 13.91
CA ALA A 91 8.14 0.00 12.95
C ALA A 91 7.55 1.29 12.37
N VAL A 92 6.28 1.24 11.94
CA VAL A 92 5.57 2.44 11.47
C VAL A 92 5.50 3.49 12.58
N ARG A 93 5.21 3.13 13.83
CA ARG A 93 5.22 4.09 14.96
C ARG A 93 6.58 4.78 15.11
N ARG A 94 7.69 4.05 14.98
CA ARG A 94 9.06 4.61 15.09
C ARG A 94 9.36 5.58 13.93
N GLU A 95 8.96 5.22 12.73
CA GLU A 95 9.14 6.02 11.53
C GLU A 95 8.40 7.36 11.60
N TYR A 96 7.19 7.36 12.16
CA TYR A 96 6.41 8.55 12.47
C TYR A 96 6.67 9.08 13.89
N GLY A 97 7.86 8.81 14.46
CA GLY A 97 8.29 9.31 15.76
C GLY A 97 8.26 10.84 15.88
N TRP A 98 8.30 11.54 14.74
CA TRP A 98 8.22 13.00 14.64
C TRP A 98 6.78 13.55 14.74
N VAL A 99 5.76 12.69 14.69
CA VAL A 99 4.35 13.08 14.86
C VAL A 99 3.97 12.98 16.35
N GLU A 100 3.34 14.04 16.88
CA GLU A 100 2.83 14.04 18.25
C GLU A 100 1.78 12.94 18.47
N GLU A 101 1.80 12.34 19.67
CA GLU A 101 1.02 11.14 19.97
C GLU A 101 -0.50 11.28 19.65
N PRO A 102 -1.20 12.38 20.00
CA PRO A 102 -2.62 12.52 19.64
C PRO A 102 -2.87 12.54 18.14
N MET A 103 -2.00 13.23 17.38
CA MET A 103 -2.10 13.31 15.92
C MET A 103 -1.77 11.97 15.26
N TRP A 104 -0.75 11.27 15.77
CA TRP A 104 -0.39 9.93 15.32
C TRP A 104 -1.56 8.95 15.50
N ARG A 105 -2.16 8.90 16.70
CA ARG A 105 -3.27 7.99 16.98
C ARG A 105 -4.47 8.29 16.08
N ALA A 106 -4.82 9.57 15.89
CA ALA A 106 -5.89 9.98 15.00
C ALA A 106 -5.62 9.57 13.54
N GLY A 107 -4.42 9.87 13.02
CA GLY A 107 -4.01 9.55 11.65
C GLY A 107 -3.95 8.04 11.39
N ARG A 108 -3.26 7.28 12.25
CA ARG A 108 -3.18 5.81 12.11
C ARG A 108 -4.55 5.17 12.23
N SER A 109 -5.39 5.62 13.17
CA SER A 109 -6.77 5.13 13.30
C SER A 109 -7.59 5.40 12.03
N ALA A 110 -7.41 6.55 11.39
CA ALA A 110 -8.10 6.87 10.14
C ALA A 110 -7.71 5.92 9.00
N VAL A 111 -6.41 5.61 8.86
CA VAL A 111 -5.91 4.63 7.87
C VAL A 111 -6.48 3.24 8.13
N LEU A 112 -6.44 2.75 9.37
CA LEU A 112 -6.99 1.42 9.69
C LEU A 112 -8.50 1.35 9.45
N LYS A 113 -9.23 2.41 9.80
CA LYS A 113 -10.68 2.50 9.55
C LYS A 113 -11.00 2.54 8.05
N SER A 114 -10.22 3.23 7.22
CA SER A 114 -10.48 3.30 5.79
C SER A 114 -10.34 1.93 5.12
N PHE A 115 -9.34 1.13 5.50
CA PHE A 115 -9.22 -0.26 5.03
C PHE A 115 -10.35 -1.15 5.55
N LEU A 116 -10.69 -1.06 6.83
CA LEU A 116 -11.77 -1.86 7.42
C LEU A 116 -13.15 -1.57 6.81
N ALA A 117 -13.35 -0.35 6.31
CA ALA A 117 -14.59 0.06 5.64
C ALA A 117 -14.76 -0.50 4.22
N ARG A 118 -13.69 -1.02 3.59
CA ARG A 118 -13.79 -1.66 2.27
C ARG A 118 -14.56 -2.97 2.36
N THR A 119 -15.33 -3.30 1.32
CA THR A 119 -15.97 -4.63 1.19
C THR A 119 -14.92 -5.74 1.18
N HIS A 120 -13.83 -5.53 0.46
CA HIS A 120 -12.65 -6.39 0.45
C HIS A 120 -11.39 -5.51 0.58
N ILE A 121 -10.45 -5.92 1.43
CA ILE A 121 -9.15 -5.25 1.57
C ILE A 121 -8.28 -5.59 0.35
N PHE A 122 -8.33 -6.86 -0.05
CA PHE A 122 -7.60 -7.39 -1.20
C PHE A 122 -8.47 -7.44 -2.45
N HIS A 123 -7.87 -7.17 -3.60
CA HIS A 123 -8.51 -7.12 -4.92
C HIS A 123 -8.76 -8.51 -5.49
N THR A 124 -7.80 -9.42 -5.37
CA THR A 124 -7.85 -10.77 -5.95
C THR A 124 -8.49 -11.79 -5.01
N GLU A 125 -9.16 -12.79 -5.58
CA GLU A 125 -9.83 -13.83 -4.79
C GLU A 125 -8.81 -14.66 -3.99
N GLU A 126 -7.65 -14.93 -4.56
CA GLU A 126 -6.57 -15.68 -3.94
C GLU A 126 -6.07 -15.00 -2.66
N PHE A 127 -5.87 -13.66 -2.70
CA PHE A 127 -5.44 -12.91 -1.51
C PHE A 127 -6.59 -12.74 -0.51
N ARG A 128 -7.83 -12.56 -0.96
CA ARG A 128 -8.98 -12.49 -0.05
C ARG A 128 -9.10 -13.76 0.79
N GLN A 129 -9.08 -14.93 0.14
CA GLN A 129 -9.17 -16.22 0.82
C GLN A 129 -8.01 -16.43 1.81
N ARG A 130 -6.80 -16.00 1.43
CA ARG A 130 -5.60 -16.24 2.22
C ARG A 130 -5.40 -15.26 3.38
N PHE A 131 -5.77 -13.99 3.20
CA PHE A 131 -5.31 -12.90 4.08
C PHE A 131 -6.43 -12.03 4.67
N GLU A 132 -7.63 -11.98 4.07
CA GLU A 132 -8.68 -11.01 4.46
C GLU A 132 -9.08 -11.15 5.93
N VAL A 133 -9.33 -12.37 6.39
CA VAL A 133 -9.76 -12.63 7.78
C VAL A 133 -8.70 -12.18 8.77
N GLN A 134 -7.44 -12.57 8.54
CA GLN A 134 -6.32 -12.20 9.41
C GLN A 134 -6.06 -10.69 9.38
N ALA A 135 -6.15 -10.05 8.20
CA ALA A 135 -5.98 -8.62 8.05
C ALA A 135 -7.00 -7.82 8.84
N ARG A 136 -8.27 -8.21 8.79
CA ARG A 136 -9.33 -7.57 9.59
C ARG A 136 -9.12 -7.74 11.09
N GLN A 137 -8.72 -8.92 11.52
CA GLN A 137 -8.41 -9.19 12.95
C GLN A 137 -7.24 -8.34 13.44
N ASN A 138 -6.15 -8.30 12.67
CA ASN A 138 -4.96 -7.51 12.96
C ASN A 138 -5.28 -6.01 13.07
N MET A 139 -5.92 -5.45 12.04
CA MET A 139 -6.26 -4.02 12.03
C MET A 139 -7.29 -3.64 13.11
N ALA A 140 -8.28 -4.50 13.39
CA ALA A 140 -9.24 -4.24 14.47
C ALA A 140 -8.57 -4.25 15.85
N ARG A 141 -7.60 -5.16 16.07
CA ARG A 141 -6.81 -5.22 17.30
C ARG A 141 -5.92 -3.98 17.46
N SER A 142 -5.21 -3.56 16.41
CA SER A 142 -4.43 -2.31 16.43
C SER A 142 -5.33 -1.10 16.69
N LEU A 143 -6.47 -1.00 16.00
CA LEU A 143 -7.40 0.10 16.18
C LEU A 143 -7.91 0.20 17.62
N LYS A 144 -8.22 -0.95 18.26
CA LYS A 144 -8.60 -0.99 19.68
C LYS A 144 -7.47 -0.49 20.57
N ALA A 145 -6.22 -0.90 20.32
CA ALA A 145 -5.06 -0.45 21.09
C ALA A 145 -4.84 1.07 20.99
N LEU A 146 -5.11 1.67 19.82
CA LEU A 146 -5.05 3.12 19.62
C LEU A 146 -6.19 3.89 20.31
N GLY A 147 -7.34 3.24 20.58
CA GLY A 147 -8.49 3.83 21.27
C GLY A 147 -8.47 3.70 22.79
N LEU A 148 -7.61 2.86 23.36
CA LEU A 148 -7.43 2.74 24.81
C LEU A 148 -6.53 3.90 25.29
N SER A 149 -7.15 4.98 25.77
CA SER A 149 -6.51 6.10 26.48
C SER A 149 -7.45 6.66 27.52
#